data_AF-A0A248JYC7-F1
#
_entry.id   AF-A0A248JYC7-F1
#
_cell.length_a   1.000
_cell.length_b   1.000
_cell.length_c   1.000
_cell.angle_alpha   90.00
_cell.angle_beta   90.00
_cell.angle_gamma   90.00
#
_symmetry.space_group_name_H-M   'P 1'
#
loop_
_entity.id
_entity.type
_entity.pdbx_description
1 polymer ?
#
loop_
_entity_poly.entity_id
_entity_poly.type
_entity_poly.pdbx_seq_one_letter_code
_entity_poly.pdbx_strand_id
1 'polypeptide(L)' 'MSALSPIVSEHESEEAAARYDRWFREKVRASQEDGRPLIPHDAVMAEMDEIIRRAEERVAKRNATSAT' A
#
# COMPACT_ATOMS: atom_id res chain seq x y z
N MET A 1 -24.71 -13.52 -4.91
CA MET A 1 -23.79 -12.75 -4.04
C MET A 1 -24.65 -11.84 -3.19
N SER A 2 -24.55 -11.95 -1.87
CA SER A 2 -25.28 -11.07 -0.94
C SER A 2 -24.59 -9.70 -0.93
N ALA A 3 -25.34 -8.66 -1.24
CA ALA A 3 -24.85 -7.28 -1.22
C ALA A 3 -24.74 -6.80 0.22
N LEU A 4 -23.62 -6.15 0.56
CA LEU A 4 -23.39 -5.64 1.91
C LEU A 4 -23.73 -4.14 1.98
N SER A 5 -24.29 -3.72 3.11
CA SER A 5 -24.57 -2.30 3.37
C SER A 5 -23.27 -1.53 3.61
N PRO A 6 -23.07 -0.34 3.01
CA PRO A 6 -21.90 0.50 3.24
C PRO A 6 -21.66 0.89 4.71
N ILE A 7 -22.71 0.89 5.54
CA ILE A 7 -22.61 1.18 6.99
C ILE A 7 -21.94 0.02 7.74
N VAL A 8 -22.13 -1.21 7.26
CA VAL A 8 -21.66 -2.45 7.92
C VAL A 8 -20.31 -2.89 7.34
N SER A 9 -20.07 -2.64 6.06
CA SER A 9 -18.89 -3.10 5.34
C SER A 9 -18.47 -2.12 4.26
N GLU A 10 -17.17 -1.91 4.12
CA GLU A 10 -16.56 -1.17 3.02
C GLU A 10 -16.60 -1.93 1.68
N HIS A 11 -16.81 -3.24 1.71
CA HIS A 11 -16.96 -4.07 0.51
C HIS A 11 -18.41 -4.16 0.05
N GLU A 12 -18.59 -4.17 -1.27
CA GLU A 12 -19.91 -4.21 -1.93
C GLU A 12 -20.65 -5.54 -1.75
N SER A 13 -19.92 -6.64 -1.52
CA SER A 13 -20.50 -7.98 -1.38
C SER A 13 -19.70 -8.87 -0.44
N GLU A 14 -20.37 -9.89 0.09
CA GLU A 14 -19.74 -10.93 0.93
C GLU A 14 -18.59 -11.64 0.19
N GLU A 15 -18.71 -11.85 -1.11
CA GLU A 15 -17.66 -12.49 -1.90
C GLU A 15 -16.42 -11.60 -2.01
N ALA A 16 -16.61 -10.30 -2.27
CA ALA A 16 -15.51 -9.34 -2.31
C ALA A 16 -14.80 -9.25 -0.95
N ALA A 17 -15.55 -9.21 0.14
CA ALA A 17 -15.02 -9.22 1.50
C ALA A 17 -14.23 -10.50 1.80
N ALA A 18 -14.77 -11.68 1.44
CA ALA A 18 -14.09 -12.96 1.65
C ALA A 18 -12.81 -13.09 0.81
N ARG A 19 -12.80 -12.53 -0.41
CA ARG A 19 -11.59 -12.47 -1.25
C ARG A 19 -10.52 -11.58 -0.62
N TYR A 20 -10.92 -10.40 -0.12
CA TYR A 20 -10.01 -9.49 0.56
C TYR A 20 -9.43 -10.13 1.83
N ASP A 21 -10.26 -10.72 2.68
CA ASP A 21 -9.83 -11.37 3.93
C ASP A 21 -8.78 -12.47 3.66
N ARG A 22 -9.00 -13.33 2.65
CA ARG A 22 -8.02 -14.37 2.28
C ARG A 22 -6.67 -13.78 1.87
N TRP A 23 -6.68 -12.79 1.00
CA TRP A 23 -5.46 -12.10 0.57
C TRP A 23 -4.77 -11.38 1.73
N PHE A 24 -5.54 -10.69 2.57
CA PHE A 24 -5.00 -9.91 3.69
C PHE A 24 -4.31 -10.83 4.71
N ARG A 25 -4.94 -11.95 5.06
CA ARG A 25 -4.35 -12.96 5.95
C ARG A 25 -3.07 -13.54 5.38
N GLU A 26 -3.03 -13.85 4.08
CA GLU A 26 -1.82 -14.35 3.42
C GLU A 26 -0.69 -13.30 3.45
N LYS A 27 -1.01 -12.03 3.17
CA LYS A 27 -0.05 -10.93 3.24
C LYS A 27 0.50 -10.73 4.65
N VAL A 28 -0.38 -10.77 5.66
CA VAL A 28 0.02 -10.66 7.08
C VAL A 28 0.90 -11.83 7.51
N ARG A 29 0.57 -13.05 7.10
CA ARG A 29 1.41 -14.23 7.37
C ARG A 29 2.80 -14.06 6.75
N ALA A 30 2.88 -13.68 5.49
CA ALA A 30 4.16 -13.44 4.82
C ALA A 30 5.00 -12.36 5.52
N SER A 31 4.37 -11.30 6.04
CA SER A 31 5.06 -10.28 6.84
C SER A 31 5.51 -10.78 8.22
N GLN A 32 4.78 -11.69 8.86
CA GLN A 32 5.19 -12.29 10.13
C GLN A 32 6.31 -13.33 9.97
N GLU A 33 6.33 -14.03 8.84
CA GLU A 33 7.38 -14.99 8.49
C GLU A 33 8.68 -14.30 8.02
N ASP A 34 8.62 -12.99 7.75
CA ASP A 34 9.79 -12.20 7.39
C ASP A 34 10.73 -12.02 8.60
N GLY A 35 11.87 -12.70 8.57
CA GLY A 35 12.87 -12.66 9.63
C GLY A 35 13.75 -11.41 9.65
N ARG A 36 13.52 -10.42 8.78
CA ARG A 36 14.26 -9.15 8.83
C ARG A 36 13.97 -8.41 10.14
N PRO A 37 14.97 -7.76 10.74
CA PRO A 37 14.76 -7.01 11.97
C PRO A 37 13.79 -5.84 11.72
N LEU A 38 12.99 -5.54 12.75
CA LEU A 38 12.18 -4.34 12.75
C LEU A 38 13.08 -3.10 12.72
N ILE A 39 12.64 -2.06 12.01
CA ILE A 39 13.31 -0.76 11.98
C ILE A 39 12.58 0.25 12.87
N PRO A 40 13.29 1.21 13.49
CA PRO A 40 12.66 2.30 14.24
C PRO A 40 11.75 3.15 13.36
N HIS A 41 10.76 3.82 13.96
CA HIS A 41 9.85 4.71 13.25
C HIS A 41 10.59 5.77 12.40
N ASP A 42 11.62 6.41 12.96
CA ASP A 42 12.39 7.44 12.27
C ASP A 42 13.10 6.92 11.01
N ALA A 43 13.51 5.64 11.03
CA ALA A 43 14.11 5.01 9.86
C ALA A 43 13.07 4.80 8.74
N VAL A 44 11.84 4.40 9.08
CA VAL A 44 10.72 4.30 8.12
C VAL A 44 10.44 5.66 7.49
N MET A 45 10.42 6.72 8.30
CA MET A 45 10.16 8.08 7.80
C MET A 45 11.27 8.56 6.86
N ALA A 46 12.54 8.33 7.20
CA ALA A 46 13.67 8.66 6.33
C ALA A 46 13.62 7.90 4.99
N GLU A 47 13.24 6.61 5.01
CA GLU A 47 13.03 5.83 3.78
C GLU A 47 11.89 6.40 2.93
N MET A 48 10.79 6.84 3.56
CA MET A 48 9.65 7.41 2.86
C MET A 48 9.97 8.77 2.21
N ASP A 49 10.68 9.64 2.92
CA ASP A 49 11.13 10.94 2.40
C ASP A 49 12.00 10.77 1.14
N GLU A 50 12.89 9.78 1.16
CA GLU A 50 13.74 9.46 0.02
C GLU A 50 12.93 8.94 -1.19
N ILE A 51 11.91 8.11 -0.96
CA ILE A 51 11.01 7.63 -2.00
C ILE A 51 10.25 8.80 -2.65
N ILE A 52 9.73 9.72 -1.82
CA ILE A 52 8.99 10.90 -2.28
C ILE A 52 9.91 11.81 -3.09
N ARG A 53 11.10 12.15 -2.58
CA ARG A 53 12.09 12.98 -3.29
C ARG A 53 12.41 12.40 -4.67
N ARG A 54 12.65 11.09 -4.76
CA ARG A 54 12.89 10.41 -6.06
C ARG A 54 11.69 10.47 -6.99
N ALA A 55 10.46 10.44 -6.46
CA ALA A 55 9.26 10.60 -7.26
C ALA A 55 9.14 12.03 -7.82
N GLU A 56 9.38 13.04 -6.99
CA GLU A 56 9.35 14.46 -7.38
C GLU A 56 10.39 14.76 -8.47
N GLU A 57 11.62 14.26 -8.32
CA GLU A 57 12.67 14.43 -9.34
C GLU A 57 12.28 13.80 -10.68
N ARG A 58 11.63 12.63 -10.67
CA ARG A 58 11.13 12.00 -11.90
C ARG A 58 10.07 12.85 -12.58
N VAL A 59 9.16 13.42 -11.80
CA VAL A 59 8.11 14.31 -12.32
C VAL A 59 8.72 15.60 -12.88
N ALA A 60 9.66 16.22 -12.16
CA ALA A 60 10.34 17.44 -12.60
C ALA A 60 11.12 17.22 -13.90
N LYS A 61 11.87 16.11 -14.00
CA LYS A 61 12.58 15.73 -15.22
C LYS A 61 11.63 15.53 -16.40
N ARG A 62 10.53 14.79 -16.20
CA ARG A 62 9.52 14.58 -17.24
C ARG A 62 8.95 15.91 -17.74
N ASN A 63 8.60 16.81 -16.83
CA ASN A 63 8.05 18.11 -17.18
C ASN A 63 9.07 18.99 -17.94
N ALA A 64 10.36 18.94 -17.56
CA ALA A 64 11.42 19.64 -18.28
C ALA A 64 11.65 19.08 -19.70
N THR A 65 11.57 17.75 -19.87
CA THR A 65 11.69 17.11 -21.18
C THR A 65 10.46 17.35 -22.08
N SER A 66 9.27 17.52 -21.51
CA SER A 66 8.06 17.85 -22.29
C SER A 66 7.94 19.33 -22.68
N ALA A 67 8.75 20.21 -22.09
CA ALA A 67 8.77 21.65 -22.38
C ALA A 67 9.81 22.06 -23.43
N THR A 68 10.56 21.10 -23.98
CA THR A 68 11.58 21.30 -25.04
C THR A 68 11.14 20.57 -26.30
#